data_AF-A0A417F831-F1
#
_entry.id   AF-A0A417F831-F1
#
_cell.length_a   1.000
_cell.length_b   1.000
_cell.length_c   1.000
_cell.angle_alpha   90.00
_cell.angle_beta   90.00
_cell.angle_gamma   90.00
#
_symmetry.space_group_name_H-M   'P 1'
#
loop_
_entity.id
_entity.type
_entity.pdbx_description
1 polymer ?
#
loop_
_entity_poly.entity_id
_entity_poly.type
_entity_poly.pdbx_seq_one_letter_code
_entity_poly.pdbx_strand_id
1 'polypeptide(L)'
;MNQHFELIEKLARAREMLQSLRDAACPGAAVLTGMPHTPGIKDKVGDLAAEIVDMDARVGFLEEEVKASEGQIMPFIQGIDDDQTRIIFRLRFLRGLAWKEVATVVGGNTEESAKRICYRYLSSLDS
;
A
#
# COMPACT_ATOMS: atom_id res chain seq x y z
N MET A 1 8.76 -1.68 -13.42
CA MET A 1 8.16 -2.48 -12.32
C MET A 1 8.36 -1.87 -10.94
N ASN A 2 9.43 -1.09 -10.67
CA ASN A 2 9.65 -0.48 -9.35
C ASN A 2 8.64 0.63 -8.99
N GLN A 3 8.21 1.43 -9.98
CA GLN A 3 7.35 2.59 -9.75
C GLN A 3 6.03 2.26 -9.04
N HIS A 4 5.37 1.17 -9.40
CA HIS A 4 4.10 0.76 -8.77
C HIS A 4 4.29 0.43 -7.29
N PHE A 5 5.34 -0.34 -6.96
CA PHE A 5 5.65 -0.68 -5.56
C PHE A 5 6.07 0.54 -4.75
N GLU A 6 6.85 1.45 -5.34
CA GLU A 6 7.21 2.71 -4.70
C GLU A 6 5.98 3.57 -4.39
N LEU A 7 4.97 3.57 -5.26
CA LEU A 7 3.70 4.25 -5.02
C LEU A 7 2.91 3.59 -3.88
N ILE A 8 2.82 2.26 -3.86
CA ILE A 8 2.18 1.51 -2.76
C ILE A 8 2.86 1.81 -1.42
N GLU A 9 4.20 1.78 -1.37
CA GLU A 9 4.93 2.09 -0.15
C GLU A 9 4.75 3.53 0.32
N LYS A 10 4.78 4.49 -0.62
CA LYS A 10 4.52 5.91 -0.32
C LYS A 10 3.12 6.08 0.25
N LEU A 11 2.12 5.43 -0.35
CA LEU A 11 0.74 5.45 0.11
C LEU A 11 0.61 4.84 1.51
N ALA A 12 1.25 3.70 1.77
CA ALA A 12 1.24 3.04 3.08
C ALA A 12 1.81 3.95 4.18
N ARG A 13 2.99 4.55 3.93
CA ARG A 13 3.61 5.51 4.85
C ARG A 13 2.75 6.75 5.07
N ALA A 14 2.13 7.30 4.01
CA ALA A 14 1.25 8.45 4.12
C ALA A 14 0.00 8.14 4.97
N ARG A 15 -0.60 6.95 4.79
CA ARG A 15 -1.75 6.50 5.60
C ARG A 15 -1.38 6.30 7.07
N GLU A 16 -0.21 5.73 7.37
CA GLU A 16 0.29 5.58 8.74
C GLU A 16 0.52 6.93 9.42
N MET A 17 1.10 7.88 8.69
CA MET A 17 1.32 9.25 9.19
C MET A 17 -0.02 9.97 9.44
N LEU A 18 -0.96 9.89 8.49
CA LEU A 18 -2.30 10.46 8.64
C LEU A 18 -3.05 9.87 9.84
N GLN A 19 -2.95 8.55 10.05
CA GLN A 19 -3.55 7.90 11.22
C GLN A 19 -2.92 8.41 12.52
N SER A 20 -1.59 8.54 12.57
CA SER A 20 -0.88 9.08 13.74
C SER A 20 -1.30 10.52 14.05
N LEU A 21 -1.50 11.36 13.03
CA LEU A 21 -2.00 12.73 13.20
C LEU A 21 -3.43 12.74 13.74
N ARG A 22 -4.31 11.88 13.22
CA ARG A 22 -5.70 11.73 13.71
C ARG A 22 -5.75 11.27 15.16
N ASP A 23 -4.89 10.32 15.54
CA ASP A 23 -4.80 9.81 16.91
C ASP A 23 -4.32 10.91 17.86
N ALA A 24 -3.32 11.71 17.46
CA ALA A 24 -2.82 12.84 18.25
C ALA A 24 -3.83 13.98 18.41
N ALA A 25 -4.71 14.18 17.42
CA ALA A 25 -5.79 15.18 17.48
C ALA A 25 -6.99 14.73 18.36
N CYS A 26 -7.04 13.45 18.78
CA CYS A 26 -8.10 12.94 19.64
C CYS A 26 -7.93 13.46 21.09
N PRO A 27 -8.92 14.15 21.68
CA PRO A 27 -8.83 14.73 23.03
C PRO A 27 -8.52 13.73 24.16
N GLY A 28 -8.68 12.43 23.90
CA GLY A 28 -8.43 11.35 24.86
C GLY A 28 -7.01 10.77 24.84
N ALA A 29 -6.17 11.08 23.85
CA ALA A 29 -4.82 10.50 23.73
C ALA A 29 -3.82 11.03 24.81
N ALA A 30 -4.17 12.10 25.51
CA ALA A 30 -3.36 12.73 26.56
C ALA A 30 -3.83 12.39 28.00
N VAL A 31 -4.61 11.33 28.22
CA VAL A 31 -5.11 10.99 29.58
C VAL A 31 -4.21 9.95 30.24
N LEU A 32 -2.98 10.34 30.62
CA LEU A 32 -2.21 9.67 31.68
C LEU A 32 -1.15 10.63 32.26
N THR A 33 -1.53 11.68 32.98
CA THR A 33 -0.86 12.12 34.23
C THR A 33 -1.79 13.09 34.96
N GLY A 34 -1.99 12.87 36.26
CA GLY A 34 -2.87 13.71 37.08
C GLY A 34 -2.31 15.11 37.29
N MET A 35 -3.04 16.13 36.78
CA MET A 35 -3.06 17.57 37.13
C MET A 35 -1.76 18.41 36.98
N PRO A 36 -1.80 19.77 36.81
CA PRO A 36 -2.94 20.70 36.73
C PRO A 36 -3.02 21.56 35.44
N HIS A 37 -4.14 22.28 35.31
CA HIS A 37 -4.49 23.19 34.21
C HIS A 37 -3.38 24.18 33.81
N THR A 38 -3.00 24.14 32.53
CA THR A 38 -2.32 25.27 31.86
C THR A 38 -3.23 25.80 30.74
N PRO A 39 -3.58 27.10 30.70
CA PRO A 39 -4.29 27.68 29.57
C PRO A 39 -3.30 27.84 28.41
N GLY A 40 -3.21 26.81 27.57
CA GLY A 40 -2.31 26.79 26.42
C GLY A 40 -2.44 25.56 25.50
N ILE A 41 -3.29 24.59 25.87
CA ILE A 41 -3.51 23.36 25.09
C ILE A 41 -4.40 23.63 23.85
N LYS A 42 -5.13 24.75 23.83
CA LYS A 42 -6.10 25.05 22.78
C LYS A 42 -5.47 25.32 21.40
N ASP A 43 -4.23 25.80 21.34
CA ASP A 43 -3.55 26.08 20.07
C ASP A 43 -3.03 24.81 19.37
N LYS A 44 -2.56 23.80 20.12
CA LYS A 44 -1.94 22.60 19.53
C LYS A 44 -2.91 21.67 18.80
N VAL A 45 -4.18 21.64 19.19
CA VAL A 45 -5.22 20.84 18.50
C VAL A 45 -5.72 21.55 17.25
N GLY A 46 -5.76 22.89 17.26
CA GLY A 46 -6.06 23.71 16.08
C GLY A 46 -4.99 23.58 15.00
N ASP A 47 -3.71 23.51 15.41
CA ASP A 47 -2.56 23.34 14.50
C ASP A 47 -2.58 22.00 13.74
N LEU A 48 -3.08 20.91 14.34
CA LEU A 48 -3.09 19.60 13.66
C LEU A 48 -4.21 19.45 12.62
N ALA A 49 -5.24 20.30 12.65
CA ALA A 49 -6.37 20.16 11.74
C ALA A 49 -5.98 20.46 10.27
N ALA A 50 -5.19 21.51 10.03
CA ALA A 50 -4.70 21.83 8.69
C ALA A 50 -3.77 20.72 8.16
N GLU A 51 -2.95 20.15 9.04
CA GLU A 51 -1.95 19.13 8.70
C GLU A 51 -2.62 17.79 8.39
N ILE A 52 -3.71 17.46 9.09
CA ILE A 52 -4.57 16.32 8.76
C ILE A 52 -5.20 16.52 7.37
N VAL A 53 -5.69 17.71 7.05
CA VAL A 53 -6.30 18.00 5.73
C VAL A 53 -5.27 17.88 4.61
N ASP A 54 -4.06 18.42 4.79
CA ASP A 54 -2.97 18.29 3.80
C ASP A 54 -2.57 16.82 3.60
N MET A 55 -2.40 16.07 4.69
CA MET A 55 -2.05 14.64 4.60
C MET A 55 -3.18 13.80 4.00
N ASP A 56 -4.45 14.12 4.25
CA ASP A 56 -5.58 13.45 3.62
C ASP A 56 -5.60 13.69 2.10
N ALA A 57 -5.38 14.94 1.67
CA ALA A 57 -5.24 15.28 0.25
C ALA A 57 -4.05 14.55 -0.40
N ARG A 58 -2.93 14.42 0.31
CA ARG A 58 -1.76 13.67 -0.14
C ARG A 58 -2.06 12.18 -0.29
N VAL A 59 -2.79 11.59 0.65
CA VAL A 59 -3.25 10.19 0.57
C VAL A 59 -4.15 10.01 -0.65
N GLY A 60 -5.17 10.86 -0.83
CA GLY A 60 -6.06 10.78 -1.99
C GLY A 60 -5.33 10.89 -3.34
N PHE A 61 -4.35 11.79 -3.44
CA PHE A 61 -3.49 11.87 -4.63
C PHE A 61 -2.70 10.57 -4.88
N LEU A 62 -2.08 10.02 -3.84
CA LEU A 62 -1.32 8.76 -3.97
C LEU A 62 -2.22 7.55 -4.28
N GLU A 63 -3.47 7.54 -3.81
CA GLU A 63 -4.45 6.51 -4.14
C GLU A 63 -4.80 6.51 -5.63
N GLU A 64 -5.04 7.70 -6.21
CA GLU A 64 -5.31 7.80 -7.65
C GLU A 64 -4.06 7.46 -8.49
N GLU A 65 -2.86 7.82 -8.05
CA GLU A 65 -1.61 7.41 -8.73
C GLU A 65 -1.41 5.88 -8.69
N VAL A 66 -1.66 5.25 -7.54
CA VAL A 66 -1.62 3.78 -7.42
C VAL A 66 -2.64 3.16 -8.36
N LYS A 67 -3.88 3.63 -8.36
CA LYS A 67 -4.97 3.13 -9.20
C LYS A 67 -4.69 3.32 -10.70
N ALA A 68 -4.13 4.46 -11.09
CA ALA A 68 -3.70 4.70 -12.46
C ALA A 68 -2.59 3.71 -12.87
N SER A 69 -1.61 3.48 -11.98
CA SER A 69 -0.56 2.49 -12.19
C SER A 69 -1.11 1.06 -12.26
N GLU A 70 -2.06 0.68 -11.41
CA GLU A 70 -2.77 -0.60 -11.49
C GLU A 70 -3.49 -0.73 -12.83
N GLY A 71 -4.14 0.33 -13.31
CA GLY A 71 -4.83 0.36 -14.60
C GLY A 71 -3.93 0.09 -15.81
N GLN A 72 -2.62 0.33 -15.71
CA GLN A 72 -1.65 -0.03 -16.74
C GLN A 72 -1.22 -1.50 -16.68
N ILE A 73 -1.18 -2.08 -15.48
CA ILE A 73 -0.73 -3.45 -15.23
C ILE A 73 -1.89 -4.45 -15.40
N MET A 74 -3.09 -4.07 -15.00
CA MET A 74 -4.25 -4.94 -14.90
C MET A 74 -4.71 -5.53 -16.24
N PRO A 75 -4.75 -4.78 -17.37
CA PRO A 75 -5.13 -5.35 -18.67
C PRO A 75 -4.18 -6.46 -19.12
N PHE A 76 -2.87 -6.27 -18.91
CA PHE A 76 -1.88 -7.29 -19.21
C PHE A 76 -2.13 -8.56 -18.39
N ILE A 77 -2.37 -8.42 -17.09
CA ILE A 77 -2.65 -9.57 -16.21
C ILE A 77 -3.99 -10.24 -16.60
N GLN A 78 -5.02 -9.47 -16.93
CA GLN A 78 -6.31 -10.02 -17.35
C GLN A 78 -6.23 -10.83 -18.64
N GLY A 79 -5.30 -10.48 -19.54
CA GLY A 79 -5.04 -11.24 -20.78
C GLY A 79 -4.29 -12.56 -20.60
N ILE A 80 -3.86 -12.90 -19.38
CA ILE A 80 -3.22 -14.20 -19.10
C ILE A 80 -4.31 -15.27 -18.99
N ASP A 81 -4.30 -16.28 -19.86
CA ASP A 81 -5.31 -17.35 -19.87
C ASP A 81 -5.20 -18.31 -18.67
N ASP A 82 -3.98 -18.76 -18.35
CA ASP A 82 -3.74 -19.71 -17.26
C ASP A 82 -4.01 -19.06 -15.88
N ASP A 83 -4.98 -19.60 -15.15
CA ASP A 83 -5.43 -19.03 -13.87
C ASP A 83 -4.32 -18.97 -12.81
N GLN A 84 -3.46 -20.00 -12.76
CA GLN A 84 -2.35 -20.05 -11.82
C GLN A 84 -1.30 -18.98 -12.14
N THR A 85 -0.97 -18.80 -13.42
CA THR A 85 -0.07 -17.73 -13.88
C THR A 85 -0.71 -16.37 -13.59
N ARG A 86 -2.00 -16.19 -13.90
CA ARG A 86 -2.73 -14.94 -13.65
C ARG A 86 -2.68 -14.55 -12.17
N ILE A 87 -2.95 -15.48 -11.24
CA ILE A 87 -2.92 -15.19 -9.80
C ILE A 87 -1.50 -14.91 -9.31
N ILE A 88 -0.49 -15.61 -9.81
CA ILE A 88 0.92 -15.34 -9.50
C ILE A 88 1.28 -13.91 -9.89
N PHE A 89 0.89 -13.46 -11.08
CA PHE A 89 1.14 -12.09 -11.54
C PHE A 89 0.39 -11.05 -10.71
N ARG A 90 -0.89 -11.28 -10.36
CA ARG A 90 -1.63 -10.38 -9.46
C ARG A 90 -0.92 -10.20 -8.12
N LEU A 91 -0.56 -11.31 -7.49
CA LEU A 91 0.07 -11.27 -6.17
C LEU A 91 1.47 -10.64 -6.23
N ARG A 92 2.26 -10.99 -7.26
CA ARG A 92 3.62 -10.47 -7.39
C ARG A 92 3.66 -9.00 -7.78
N PHE A 93 2.83 -8.58 -8.74
CA PHE A 93 2.95 -7.28 -9.41
C PHE A 93 1.90 -6.25 -9.03
N LEU A 94 0.70 -6.65 -8.62
CA LEU A 94 -0.31 -5.71 -8.08
C LEU A 94 -0.27 -5.64 -6.55
N ARG A 95 0.01 -6.75 -5.87
CA ARG A 95 0.05 -6.78 -4.39
C ARG A 95 1.44 -6.60 -3.80
N GLY A 96 2.49 -6.68 -4.60
CA GLY A 96 3.87 -6.49 -4.14
C GLY A 96 4.39 -7.54 -3.18
N LEU A 97 3.77 -8.72 -3.18
CA LEU A 97 4.20 -9.81 -2.30
C LEU A 97 5.55 -10.37 -2.75
N ALA A 98 6.38 -10.74 -1.77
CA ALA A 98 7.60 -11.49 -2.02
C ALA A 98 7.26 -12.87 -2.59
N TRP A 99 8.16 -13.46 -3.38
CA TRP A 99 7.91 -14.75 -4.03
C TRP A 99 7.54 -15.88 -3.04
N LYS A 100 8.10 -15.86 -1.84
CA LYS A 100 7.75 -16.79 -0.76
C LYS A 100 6.29 -16.64 -0.30
N GLU A 101 5.82 -15.41 -0.16
CA GLU A 101 4.44 -15.10 0.21
C GLU A 101 3.49 -15.47 -0.93
N VAL A 102 3.85 -15.16 -2.19
CA VAL A 102 3.10 -15.60 -3.38
C VAL A 102 2.93 -17.11 -3.37
N ALA A 103 4.01 -17.87 -3.19
CA ALA A 103 3.96 -19.33 -3.15
C ALA A 103 3.07 -19.87 -2.02
N THR A 104 3.11 -19.22 -0.86
CA THR A 104 2.27 -19.56 0.30
C THR A 104 0.79 -19.30 0.02
N VAL A 105 0.45 -18.16 -0.58
CA VAL A 105 -0.94 -17.79 -0.90
C VAL A 105 -1.52 -18.64 -2.03
N VAL A 106 -0.74 -18.91 -3.09
CA VAL A 106 -1.18 -19.77 -4.19
C VAL A 106 -1.33 -21.22 -3.73
N GLY A 107 -0.49 -21.66 -2.79
CA GLY A 107 -0.49 -23.03 -2.29
C GLY A 107 0.10 -24.02 -3.31
N GLY A 108 0.58 -25.17 -2.83
CA GLY A 108 1.12 -26.24 -3.67
C GLY A 108 2.36 -25.88 -4.50
N ASN A 109 2.96 -24.71 -4.27
CA ASN A 109 4.13 -24.20 -4.99
C ASN A 109 5.25 -23.87 -4.01
N THR A 110 6.49 -24.06 -4.46
CA THR A 110 7.66 -23.44 -3.83
C THR A 110 7.89 -22.03 -4.40
N GLU A 111 8.74 -21.26 -3.73
CA GLU A 111 9.17 -19.95 -4.23
C GLU A 111 9.74 -20.04 -5.67
N GLU A 112 10.58 -21.03 -5.92
CA GLU A 112 11.22 -21.28 -7.21
C GLU A 112 10.21 -21.70 -8.27
N SER A 113 9.20 -22.49 -7.90
CA SER A 113 8.12 -22.89 -8.82
C SER A 113 7.32 -21.67 -9.28
N ALA A 114 6.90 -20.81 -8.35
CA ALA A 114 6.17 -19.59 -8.66
C ALA A 114 6.99 -18.64 -9.57
N LYS A 115 8.29 -18.45 -9.26
CA LYS A 115 9.22 -17.69 -10.13
C LYS A 115 9.28 -18.28 -11.53
N ARG A 116 9.48 -19.60 -11.64
CA ARG A 116 9.63 -20.28 -12.93
C ARG A 116 8.37 -20.18 -13.79
N ILE A 117 7.19 -20.33 -13.20
CA ILE A 117 5.91 -20.14 -13.90
C ILE A 117 5.86 -18.72 -14.49
N CYS A 118 6.15 -17.71 -13.68
CA CYS A 118 6.14 -16.32 -14.11
C CYS A 118 7.12 -16.06 -15.26
N TYR A 119 8.40 -16.42 -15.09
CA TYR A 119 9.41 -16.11 -16.10
C TYR A 119 9.24 -16.92 -17.38
N ARG A 120 8.78 -18.17 -17.29
CA ARG A 120 8.44 -18.97 -18.48
C ARG A 120 7.34 -18.32 -19.30
N TYR A 121 6.30 -17.80 -18.63
CA TYR A 121 5.24 -17.06 -19.32
C TYR A 121 5.79 -15.80 -20.00
N LEU A 122 6.60 -15.00 -19.30
CA LEU A 122 7.23 -13.82 -19.91
C LEU A 122 8.08 -14.18 -21.13
N SER A 123 8.93 -15.21 -21.04
CA SER A 123 9.75 -15.66 -22.17
C SER A 123 8.92 -16.17 -23.36
N SER A 124 7.71 -16.70 -23.12
CA SER A 124 6.82 -17.13 -24.19
C SER A 124 6.17 -15.99 -24.97
N LEU A 125 6.21 -14.75 -24.46
CA LEU A 125 5.72 -13.57 -25.16
C LEU A 125 6.74 -12.99 -26.14
N ASP A 126 8.03 -13.30 -25.95
CA ASP A 126 9.14 -12.84 -26.79
C ASP A 126 9.49 -13.81 -27.94
N SER A 127 8.77 -14.94 -28.04
CA SER A 127 9.00 -16.04 -29.00
C SER A 127 7.98 -16.04 -30.12
#